data_AF-A0A960WU18-F1
#
_entry.id   AF-A0A960WU18-F1
#
_cell.length_a   1.000
_cell.length_b   1.000
_cell.length_c   1.000
_cell.angle_alpha   90.00
_cell.angle_beta   90.00
_cell.angle_gamma   90.00
#
_symmetry.space_group_name_H-M   'P 1'
#
loop_
_entity.id
_entity.type
_entity.pdbx_description
1 polymer ?
#
loop_
_entity_poly.entity_id
_entity_poly.type
_entity_poly.pdbx_seq_one_letter_code
_entity_poly.pdbx_strand_id
1 'polypeptide(L)'
;MNSPTRFLFPSDLDRVAVKVCGITRGDEATAIVDAGADALGINFWPGSKRYIALEDARPWLHELAGTIPRVAVTVNATDDDLRLLHESGVIDWIQLHGDETPERV
;
A
#
# COMPACT_ATOMS: atom_id res chain seq x y z
N MET A 1 -1.55 21.69 0.36
CA MET A 1 -0.72 21.19 1.49
C MET A 1 -1.62 20.33 2.34
N ASN A 2 -1.82 19.08 1.93
CA ASN A 2 -2.67 18.15 2.66
C ASN A 2 -1.84 17.65 3.85
N SER A 3 -2.33 17.94 5.06
CA SER A 3 -1.82 17.35 6.29
C SER A 3 -1.70 15.83 6.08
N PRO A 4 -0.59 15.16 6.46
CA PRO A 4 -0.52 13.73 6.33
C PRO A 4 -1.59 13.14 7.23
N THR A 5 -2.65 12.60 6.63
CA THR A 5 -3.62 11.78 7.36
C THR A 5 -2.83 10.61 7.93
N ARG A 6 -2.43 10.73 9.18
CA ARG A 6 -1.71 9.67 9.87
C ARG A 6 -2.75 8.63 10.23
N PHE A 7 -2.96 7.69 9.32
CA PHE A 7 -3.80 6.55 9.60
C PHE A 7 -3.22 5.84 10.85
N LEU A 8 -4.08 5.58 11.81
CA LEU A 8 -3.77 4.66 12.91
C LEU A 8 -4.15 3.26 12.42
N PHE A 9 -3.24 2.31 12.57
CA PHE A 9 -3.53 0.90 12.30
C PHE A 9 -3.11 0.05 13.50
N PRO A 10 -4.07 -0.61 14.16
CA PRO A 10 -5.52 -0.56 13.90
C PRO A 10 -6.14 0.83 14.19
N SER A 11 -7.20 1.21 13.46
CA SER A 11 -7.95 2.46 13.73
C SER A 11 -8.96 2.31 14.87
N ASP A 12 -9.30 1.07 15.23
CA ASP A 12 -10.19 0.68 16.31
C ASP A 12 -9.51 -0.44 17.11
N LEU A 13 -9.24 -0.19 18.39
CA LEU A 13 -8.55 -1.14 19.28
C LEU A 13 -9.49 -2.23 19.83
N ASP A 14 -10.79 -2.08 19.66
CA ASP A 14 -11.80 -3.02 20.17
C ASP A 14 -12.07 -4.19 19.18
N ARG A 15 -11.43 -4.18 18.00
CA ARG A 15 -11.52 -5.26 17.02
C ARG A 15 -10.19 -5.57 16.35
N VAL A 16 -10.12 -6.75 15.72
CA VAL A 16 -9.00 -7.14 14.87
C VAL A 16 -8.99 -6.28 13.60
N ALA A 17 -7.85 -5.70 13.26
CA ALA A 17 -7.66 -5.02 11.99
C ALA A 17 -7.33 -6.00 10.85
N VAL A 18 -7.87 -5.73 9.67
CA VAL A 18 -7.75 -6.57 8.49
C VAL A 18 -7.08 -5.80 7.35
N LYS A 19 -5.92 -6.28 6.92
CA LYS A 19 -5.28 -5.86 5.67
C LYS A 19 -5.52 -6.89 4.59
N VAL A 20 -6.07 -6.49 3.44
CA VAL A 20 -6.22 -7.37 2.27
C VAL A 20 -5.11 -7.06 1.26
N CYS A 21 -4.37 -8.08 0.82
CA CYS A 21 -3.08 -7.90 0.13
C CYS A 21 -3.07 -8.53 -1.28
N GLY A 22 -2.29 -7.93 -2.18
CA GLY A 22 -2.09 -8.37 -3.55
C GLY A 22 -3.22 -7.94 -4.48
N ILE A 23 -3.75 -6.73 -4.26
CA ILE A 23 -4.81 -6.15 -5.07
C ILE A 23 -4.23 -5.63 -6.38
N THR A 24 -4.90 -5.92 -7.49
CA THR A 24 -4.43 -5.56 -8.85
C THR A 24 -5.47 -4.78 -9.65
N ARG A 25 -6.67 -4.55 -9.10
CA ARG A 25 -7.77 -3.89 -9.79
C ARG A 25 -8.49 -2.90 -8.86
N GLY A 26 -8.87 -1.75 -9.41
CA GLY A 26 -9.54 -0.70 -8.65
C GLY A 26 -10.95 -1.07 -8.17
N ASP A 27 -11.70 -1.82 -8.97
CA ASP A 27 -13.05 -2.28 -8.61
C ASP A 27 -13.03 -3.23 -7.39
N GLU A 28 -12.08 -4.17 -7.36
CA GLU A 28 -11.82 -5.02 -6.19
C GLU A 28 -11.40 -4.20 -4.97
N ALA A 29 -10.52 -3.21 -5.17
CA ALA A 29 -10.06 -2.33 -4.10
C ALA A 29 -11.23 -1.60 -3.43
N THR A 30 -12.13 -1.00 -4.21
CA THR A 30 -13.34 -0.33 -3.70
C THR A 30 -14.24 -1.30 -2.93
N ALA A 31 -14.51 -2.48 -3.49
CA ALA A 31 -15.36 -3.47 -2.82
C ALA A 31 -14.77 -3.93 -1.47
N ILE A 32 -13.44 -4.04 -1.37
CA ILE A 32 -12.75 -4.41 -0.13
C ILE A 32 -12.82 -3.29 0.91
N VAL A 33 -12.70 -2.02 0.47
CA VAL A 33 -12.88 -0.86 1.35
C VAL A 33 -14.30 -0.84 1.90
N ASP A 34 -15.31 -1.01 1.05
CA ASP A 34 -16.72 -1.02 1.45
C ASP A 34 -17.06 -2.19 2.39
N ALA A 35 -16.32 -3.31 2.29
CA ALA A 35 -16.43 -4.45 3.19
C ALA A 35 -15.80 -4.21 4.58
N GLY A 36 -15.15 -3.06 4.80
CA GLY A 36 -14.60 -2.66 6.10
C GLY A 36 -13.15 -3.09 6.34
N ALA A 37 -12.35 -3.29 5.29
CA ALA A 37 -10.92 -3.49 5.45
C ALA A 37 -10.23 -2.25 6.06
N ASP A 38 -9.15 -2.48 6.81
CA ASP A 38 -8.39 -1.44 7.50
C ASP A 38 -7.14 -1.01 6.72
N ALA A 39 -6.72 -1.80 5.72
CA ALA A 39 -5.63 -1.45 4.81
C ALA A 39 -5.68 -2.28 3.51
N LEU A 40 -5.13 -1.72 2.43
CA LEU A 40 -4.88 -2.41 1.17
C LEU A 40 -3.39 -2.67 0.97
N GLY A 41 -3.04 -3.85 0.45
CA GLY A 41 -1.67 -4.19 0.06
C GLY A 41 -1.53 -4.32 -1.45
N ILE A 42 -0.57 -3.59 -2.03
CA ILE A 42 -0.28 -3.58 -3.46
C ILE A 42 1.14 -4.10 -3.64
N ASN A 43 1.33 -5.11 -4.48
CA ASN A 43 2.62 -5.74 -4.66
C ASN A 43 3.33 -5.14 -5.87
N PHE A 44 4.44 -4.43 -5.61
CA PHE A 44 5.26 -3.80 -6.64
C PHE A 44 6.52 -4.61 -6.97
N TRP A 45 6.65 -5.84 -6.47
CA TRP A 45 7.76 -6.73 -6.82
C TRP A 45 7.43 -7.59 -8.06
N PRO A 46 8.19 -7.46 -9.17
CA PRO A 46 7.89 -8.18 -10.43
C PRO A 46 7.88 -9.70 -10.34
N GLY A 47 8.50 -10.29 -9.31
CA GLY A 47 8.50 -11.74 -9.09
C GLY A 47 7.17 -12.31 -8.55
N SER A 48 6.21 -11.46 -8.18
CA SER A 48 4.89 -11.86 -7.67
C SER A 48 3.87 -12.11 -8.77
N LYS A 49 3.03 -13.15 -8.63
CA LYS A 49 1.84 -13.35 -9.49
C LYS A 49 0.80 -12.23 -9.35
N ARG A 50 0.87 -11.44 -8.27
CA ARG A 50 -0.01 -10.31 -7.98
C ARG A 50 0.72 -8.97 -8.16
N TYR A 51 1.80 -8.97 -8.94
CA TYR A 51 2.53 -7.77 -9.31
C TYR A 51 1.62 -6.84 -10.13
N ILE A 52 1.75 -5.53 -9.89
CA ILE A 52 1.21 -4.49 -10.73
C ILE A 52 2.23 -3.33 -10.80
N ALA A 53 2.36 -2.70 -11.96
CA ALA A 53 3.21 -1.51 -12.11
C ALA A 53 2.59 -0.31 -11.38
N LEU A 54 3.42 0.62 -10.91
CA LEU A 54 2.93 1.82 -10.21
C LEU A 54 2.03 2.67 -11.12
N GLU A 55 2.35 2.74 -12.40
CA GLU A 55 1.63 3.49 -13.42
C GLU A 55 0.20 2.97 -13.59
N ASP A 56 0.01 1.65 -13.55
CA ASP A 56 -1.29 0.99 -13.66
C ASP A 56 -2.09 1.07 -12.35
N ALA A 57 -1.39 1.06 -11.21
CA ALA A 57 -2.01 1.14 -9.89
C ALA A 57 -2.45 2.57 -9.52
N ARG A 58 -1.70 3.57 -9.97
CA ARG A 58 -1.84 4.98 -9.57
C ARG A 58 -3.23 5.57 -9.76
N PRO A 59 -3.96 5.35 -10.89
CA PRO A 59 -5.27 5.99 -11.09
C PRO A 59 -6.28 5.65 -9.99
N TRP A 60 -6.43 4.37 -9.66
CA TRP A 60 -7.40 3.94 -8.64
C TRP A 60 -6.86 4.09 -7.21
N LEU A 61 -5.54 4.02 -6.98
CA LEU A 61 -4.98 4.36 -5.68
C LEU A 61 -5.12 5.84 -5.32
N HIS A 62 -5.15 6.71 -6.33
CA HIS A 62 -5.42 8.13 -6.15
C HIS A 62 -6.87 8.38 -5.73
N GLU A 63 -7.84 7.64 -6.29
CA GLU A 63 -9.25 7.73 -5.89
C GLU A 63 -9.48 7.29 -4.43
N LEU A 64 -8.65 6.37 -3.92
CA LEU A 64 -8.69 5.89 -2.54
C LEU A 64 -7.82 6.73 -1.57
N ALA A 65 -7.23 7.82 -2.03
CA ALA A 65 -6.37 8.64 -1.19
C ALA A 65 -7.15 9.24 -0.01
N GLY A 66 -6.63 9.03 1.20
CA GLY A 66 -7.26 9.53 2.42
C GLY A 66 -8.45 8.71 2.92
N THR A 67 -8.87 7.65 2.21
CA THR A 67 -9.97 6.78 2.65
C THR A 67 -9.47 5.57 3.41
N ILE A 68 -8.33 4.99 3.00
CA ILE A 68 -7.75 3.78 3.57
C ILE A 68 -6.22 3.81 3.44
N PRO A 69 -5.44 3.24 4.39
CA PRO A 69 -4.01 3.01 4.20
C PRO A 69 -3.72 2.15 2.98
N ARG A 70 -2.84 2.64 2.10
CA ARG A 70 -2.34 1.94 0.91
C ARG A 70 -0.90 1.52 1.16
N VAL A 71 -0.67 0.22 1.25
CA VAL A 71 0.61 -0.38 1.63
C VAL A 71 1.31 -0.95 0.41
N ALA A 72 2.46 -0.38 0.06
CA ALA A 72 3.35 -0.94 -0.95
C ALA A 72 4.10 -2.15 -0.39
N VAL A 73 3.99 -3.31 -1.01
CA VAL A 73 4.79 -4.49 -0.71
C VAL A 73 5.98 -4.53 -1.67
N THR A 74 7.18 -4.53 -1.11
CA THR A 74 8.45 -4.56 -1.82
C THR A 74 9.28 -5.77 -1.39
N VAL A 75 10.23 -6.18 -2.24
CA VAL A 75 11.20 -7.24 -1.94
C VAL A 75 12.56 -6.75 -2.43
N ASN A 76 13.47 -6.45 -1.50
CA ASN A 76 14.82 -5.96 -1.75
C ASN A 76 14.84 -4.76 -2.71
N ALA A 77 13.90 -3.82 -2.53
CA ALA A 77 13.78 -2.63 -3.37
C ALA A 77 15.02 -1.72 -3.25
N THR A 78 15.37 -1.06 -4.35
CA THR A 78 16.45 -0.06 -4.36
C THR A 78 15.97 1.25 -3.73
N ASP A 79 16.90 2.17 -3.41
CA ASP A 79 16.53 3.50 -2.92
C ASP A 79 15.73 4.30 -3.95
N ASP A 80 15.99 4.08 -5.23
CA ASP A 80 15.23 4.69 -6.31
C ASP A 80 13.78 4.18 -6.32
N ASP A 81 13.58 2.87 -6.16
CA ASP A 81 12.24 2.27 -6.08
C ASP A 81 11.46 2.79 -4.86
N LEU A 82 12.11 2.82 -3.68
CA LEU A 82 11.48 3.31 -2.45
C LEU A 82 11.12 4.80 -2.55
N ARG A 83 12.01 5.61 -3.14
CA ARG A 83 11.75 7.04 -3.37
C ARG A 83 10.61 7.24 -4.36
N LEU A 84 10.57 6.49 -5.46
CA LEU A 84 9.49 6.53 -6.44
C LEU A 84 8.13 6.25 -5.77
N LEU A 85 8.06 5.22 -4.91
CA LEU A 85 6.86 4.88 -4.17
C LEU A 85 6.47 5.97 -3.17
N HIS A 86 7.43 6.55 -2.46
CA HIS A 86 7.21 7.65 -1.52
C HIS A 86 6.69 8.91 -2.20
N GLU A 87 7.34 9.33 -3.29
CA GLU A 87 7.00 10.52 -4.07
C GLU A 87 5.72 10.33 -4.90
N SER A 88 5.22 9.11 -5.04
CA SER A 88 4.02 8.81 -5.80
C SER A 88 2.77 9.52 -5.27
N GLY A 89 2.72 9.84 -3.97
CA GLY A 89 1.54 10.42 -3.31
C GLY A 89 0.35 9.45 -3.19
N VAL A 90 0.51 8.20 -3.61
CA VAL A 90 -0.56 7.18 -3.59
C VAL A 90 -0.29 6.02 -2.65
N ILE A 91 0.83 6.05 -1.92
CA ILE A 91 1.24 5.04 -0.94
C ILE A 91 1.43 5.71 0.42
N ASP A 92 0.91 5.08 1.46
CA ASP A 92 1.00 5.56 2.85
C ASP A 92 2.09 4.82 3.63
N TRP A 93 2.22 3.51 3.41
CA TRP A 93 3.22 2.65 4.09
C TRP A 93 3.95 1.74 3.12
N ILE A 94 5.17 1.37 3.51
CA ILE A 94 5.99 0.37 2.81
C ILE A 94 6.12 -0.85 3.73
N GLN A 95 5.79 -2.01 3.18
CA GLN A 95 6.01 -3.32 3.76
C GLN A 95 7.20 -3.97 3.07
N LEU A 96 8.32 -4.05 3.80
CA LEU A 96 9.53 -4.75 3.39
C LEU A 96 9.31 -6.25 3.57
N HIS A 97 9.43 -7.00 2.48
CA HIS A 97 9.14 -8.44 2.46
C HIS A 97 10.29 -9.27 1.87
N GLY A 98 11.47 -8.67 1.74
CA GLY A 98 12.70 -9.35 1.35
C GLY A 98 13.59 -9.66 2.54
N ASP A 99 14.89 -9.57 2.30
CA ASP A 99 15.96 -9.86 3.26
C ASP A 99 16.58 -8.54 3.79
N GLU A 100 15.84 -7.44 3.72
CA GLU A 100 16.32 -6.13 4.16
C GLU A 100 16.64 -6.14 5.67
N THR A 101 17.78 -5.58 6.05
CA THR A 101 18.14 -5.38 7.46
C THR A 101 17.61 -4.03 7.96
N PRO A 102 17.46 -3.83 9.28
CA PRO A 102 17.07 -2.54 9.82
C PRO A 102 17.96 -1.36 9.40
N GLU A 103 19.25 -1.60 9.16
CA GLU A 103 20.21 -0.56 8.72
C GLU A 103 20.04 -0.19 7.24
N ARG A 104 19.39 -1.05 6.44
CA ARG A 104 19.16 -0.82 5.01
C ARG A 104 18.06 0.22 4.77
N VAL A 105 17.11 0.41 5.69
CA VAL A 105 15.82 1.09 5.43
C VAL A 105 15.45 2.18 6.41
#